data_AF-A0A7C2A8Z3-F1
#
_entry.id   AF-A0A7C2A8Z3-F1
#
_cell.length_a   1.000
_cell.length_b   1.000
_cell.length_c   1.000
_cell.angle_alpha   90.00
_cell.angle_beta   90.00
_cell.angle_gamma   90.00
#
_symmetry.space_group_name_H-M   'P 1'
#
loop_
_entity.id
_entity.type
_entity.pdbx_description
1 polymer ?
#
loop_
_entity_poly.entity_id
_entity_poly.type
_entity_poly.pdbx_seq_one_letter_code
_entity_poly.pdbx_strand_id
1 'polypeptide(L)' 'MKHTQEEINEIWENAKAKKYAEASAQHQPVICSDDDAEQCISIPNSEGTDREIYSRKNKDEEWSVIPYVGDRDF' A
#
# COMPACT_ATOMS: atom_id res chain seq x y z
N MET A 1 2.20 14.04 0.30
CA MET A 1 0.74 14.23 0.38
C MET A 1 0.14 12.85 0.64
N LYS A 2 -0.78 12.70 1.58
CA LYS A 2 -1.38 11.38 1.86
C LYS A 2 -2.34 11.00 0.74
N HIS A 3 -2.34 9.74 0.31
CA HIS A 3 -3.30 9.25 -0.67
C HIS A 3 -4.72 9.26 -0.10
N THR A 4 -5.69 9.53 -0.97
CA THR A 4 -7.12 9.41 -0.67
C THR A 4 -7.57 7.95 -0.72
N GLN A 5 -8.73 7.65 -0.14
CA GLN A 5 -9.32 6.30 -0.18
C GLN A 5 -9.53 5.79 -1.61
N GLU A 6 -9.98 6.66 -2.52
CA GLU A 6 -10.21 6.33 -3.92
C GLU A 6 -8.90 5.98 -4.64
N GLU A 7 -7.84 6.76 -4.42
CA GLU A 7 -6.52 6.49 -4.98
C GLU A 7 -5.94 5.17 -4.46
N ILE A 8 -6.06 4.89 -3.16
CA ILE A 8 -5.55 3.64 -2.57
C ILE A 8 -6.30 2.44 -3.15
N ASN A 9 -7.62 2.54 -3.32
CA ASN A 9 -8.42 1.48 -3.97
C ASN A 9 -8.00 1.26 -5.43
N GLU A 10 -7.76 2.32 -6.19
CA GLU A 10 -7.28 2.20 -7.57
C GLU A 10 -5.90 1.54 -7.63
N ILE A 11 -4.98 1.96 -6.76
CA ILE A 11 -3.63 1.40 -6.64
C ILE A 11 -3.69 -0.08 -6.27
N TRP A 12 -4.56 -0.44 -5.33
CA TRP A 12 -4.80 -1.83 -4.93
C TRP A 12 -5.26 -2.71 -6.10
N GLU A 13 -6.30 -2.30 -6.82
CA GLU A 13 -6.81 -3.05 -7.98
C GLU A 13 -5.76 -3.15 -9.09
N ASN A 14 -5.02 -2.07 -9.35
CA ASN A 14 -3.93 -2.07 -10.32
C ASN A 14 -2.76 -2.99 -9.90
N ALA A 15 -2.44 -3.05 -8.60
CA ALA A 15 -1.43 -3.94 -8.06
C ALA A 15 -1.86 -5.41 -8.16
N LYS A 16 -3.12 -5.74 -7.86
CA LYS A 16 -3.69 -7.08 -8.08
C LYS A 16 -3.68 -7.47 -9.56
N ALA A 17 -3.99 -6.52 -10.44
CA ALA A 17 -3.94 -6.70 -11.89
C ALA A 17 -2.50 -6.72 -12.47
N LYS A 18 -1.47 -6.64 -11.62
CA LYS A 18 -0.04 -6.63 -12.02
C LYS A 18 0.32 -5.52 -13.00
N LYS A 19 -0.41 -4.39 -13.00
CA LYS A 19 -0.12 -3.26 -13.90
C LYS A 19 1.23 -2.59 -13.61
N TYR A 20 1.77 -2.75 -12.41
CA TYR A 20 3.08 -2.21 -12.03
C TYR A 20 4.25 -3.17 -12.28
N ALA A 21 4.02 -4.34 -12.90
CA ALA A 21 5.06 -5.37 -13.06
C ALA A 21 6.28 -4.92 -13.88
N GLU A 22 6.12 -3.91 -14.75
CA GLU A 22 7.21 -3.32 -15.53
C GLU A 22 7.92 -2.17 -14.81
N ALA A 23 7.36 -1.67 -13.69
CA ALA A 23 7.99 -0.62 -12.89
C ALA A 23 9.14 -1.19 -12.05
N SER A 24 10.13 -0.35 -11.77
CA SER A 24 11.22 -0.74 -10.86
C SER A 24 10.67 -1.07 -9.47
N ALA A 25 11.23 -2.09 -8.82
CA ALA A 25 10.75 -2.59 -7.53
C ALA A 25 10.67 -1.53 -6.41
N GLN A 26 11.47 -0.46 -6.53
CA GLN A 26 11.48 0.68 -5.61
C GLN A 26 10.31 1.65 -5.80
N HIS A 27 9.72 1.69 -7.00
CA HIS A 27 8.66 2.63 -7.38
C HIS A 27 7.30 1.97 -7.56
N GLN A 28 7.20 0.64 -7.39
CA GLN A 28 5.92 -0.05 -7.46
C GLN A 28 5.27 -0.18 -6.07
N PRO A 29 3.93 -0.08 -5.99
CA PRO A 29 3.14 -0.54 -4.87
C PRO A 29 3.33 -2.05 -4.64
N VAL A 30 3.33 -2.47 -3.37
CA VAL A 30 3.53 -3.86 -2.98
C VAL A 30 2.40 -4.30 -2.07
N ILE A 31 1.66 -5.32 -2.48
CA ILE A 31 0.65 -5.95 -1.62
C ILE A 31 1.38 -6.76 -0.54
N CYS A 32 1.19 -6.36 0.72
CA CYS A 32 1.74 -7.02 1.88
C CYS A 32 0.83 -8.15 2.39
N SER A 33 -0.50 -7.99 2.23
CA SER A 33 -1.52 -9.00 2.55
C SER A 33 -2.73 -8.82 1.64
N ASP A 34 -3.27 -9.92 1.08
CA ASP A 34 -4.50 -9.99 0.27
C ASP A 34 -5.48 -11.00 0.89
N ASP A 35 -5.65 -10.95 2.21
CA ASP A 35 -6.57 -11.84 2.91
C ASP A 35 -7.97 -11.19 3.04
N ASP A 36 -9.01 -12.01 3.12
CA ASP A 36 -10.38 -11.53 3.33
C ASP A 36 -10.56 -10.86 4.71
N ALA A 37 -9.72 -11.22 5.69
CA ALA A 37 -9.72 -10.64 7.03
C ALA A 37 -8.73 -9.47 7.20
N GLU A 38 -7.80 -9.27 6.26
CA GLU A 38 -6.88 -8.14 6.25
C GLU A 38 -6.26 -7.92 4.87
N GLN A 39 -6.44 -6.72 4.34
CA GLN A 39 -5.78 -6.25 3.12
C GLN A 39 -4.76 -5.17 3.48
N CYS A 40 -3.55 -5.30 2.95
CA CYS A 40 -2.43 -4.43 3.28
C CYS A 40 -1.59 -4.16 2.03
N ILE A 41 -1.27 -2.89 1.79
CA ILE A 41 -0.46 -2.43 0.66
C ILE A 41 0.53 -1.36 1.10
N SER A 42 1.78 -1.51 0.66
CA SER A 42 2.81 -0.49 0.75
C SER A 42 2.86 0.30 -0.54
N ILE A 43 2.68 1.62 -0.44
CA ILE A 43 2.68 2.54 -1.58
C ILE A 43 3.90 3.46 -1.43
N PRO A 44 4.82 3.49 -2.40
CA PRO A 44 5.93 4.44 -2.39
C PRO A 44 5.41 5.86 -2.57
N ASN A 45 6.03 6.82 -1.89
CA ASN A 45 5.76 8.22 -2.14
C ASN A 45 6.18 8.61 -3.58
N SER A 46 5.73 9.76 -4.05
CA SER A 46 6.02 10.25 -5.42
C SER A 46 7.51 10.39 -5.74
N GLU A 47 8.37 10.47 -4.72
CA GLU A 47 9.82 10.62 -4.84
C GLU A 47 10.55 9.26 -4.77
N GLY A 48 9.87 8.16 -4.46
CA GLY A 48 10.45 6.83 -4.26
C GLY A 48 11.37 6.71 -3.03
N THR A 49 11.37 7.73 -2.16
CA THR A 49 12.27 7.84 -1.01
C THR A 49 11.71 7.22 0.27
N ASP A 50 10.40 7.14 0.37
CA ASP A 50 9.69 6.64 1.55
C ASP A 50 8.44 5.83 1.12
N ARG A 51 7.88 5.04 2.03
CA ARG A 51 6.73 4.19 1.75
C ARG A 51 5.70 4.31 2.87
N GLU A 52 4.47 4.59 2.47
CA GLU A 52 3.32 4.53 3.37
C GLU A 52 2.69 3.13 3.29
N ILE A 53 2.39 2.54 4.45
CA ILE A 53 1.65 1.28 4.53
C ILE A 53 0.20 1.62 4.84
N TYR A 54 -0.69 1.09 4.01
CA TYR A 54 -2.13 1.19 4.19
C TYR A 54 -2.68 -0.20 4.49
N SER A 55 -3.54 -0.33 5.49
CA SER A 55 -4.30 -1.54 5.74
C SER A 55 -5.79 -1.29 5.96
N ARG A 56 -6.59 -2.32 5.68
CA ARG A 56 -8.00 -2.37 6.04
C ARG A 56 -8.35 -3.78 6.48
N LYS A 57 -9.32 -3.92 7.38
CA LYS A 57 -9.78 -5.21 7.91
C LYS A 57 -10.55 -6.05 6.88
N ASN A 58 -11.14 -5.42 5.88
CA ASN A 58 -11.80 -6.09 4.76
C ASN A 58 -12.08 -5.05 3.67
N LYS A 59 -12.62 -5.50 2.52
CA LYS A 59 -12.94 -4.66 1.36
C LYS A 59 -13.98 -3.55 1.61
N ASP A 60 -14.79 -3.70 2.66
CA ASP A 60 -15.89 -2.79 3.00
C ASP A 60 -15.45 -1.70 4.00
N GLU A 61 -14.25 -1.83 4.57
CA GLU A 61 -13.66 -0.88 5.52
C GLU A 61 -12.69 0.10 4.83
N GLU A 62 -12.51 1.27 5.46
CA GLU A 62 -11.59 2.30 4.98
C GLU A 62 -10.12 1.91 5.22
N TRP A 63 -9.26 2.32 4.30
CA TRP A 63 -7.81 2.21 4.44
C TRP A 63 -7.31 3.12 5.56
N SER A 64 -6.54 2.54 6.47
CA SER A 64 -5.85 3.22 7.55
C SER A 64 -4.34 3.18 7.30
N VAL A 65 -3.66 4.28 7.54
CA VAL A 65 -2.19 4.32 7.49
C VAL A 65 -1.65 3.60 8.73
N ILE A 66 -0.86 2.56 8.52
CA ILE A 66 -0.07 1.95 9.59
C ILE A 66 1.30 2.63 9.62
N PRO A 67 1.79 3.12 10.77
CA PRO A 67 3.18 3.53 10.88
C PRO A 67 4.08 2.35 10.50
N TYR A 68 5.05 2.60 9.61
CA TYR A 68 6.08 1.61 9.28
C TYR A 68 6.83 1.27 10.58
N VAL A 69 6.61 0.08 11.13
CA VAL A 69 7.27 -0.38 12.36
C VAL A 69 8.69 -0.87 12.02
N GLY A 70 9.50 0.04 11.48
CA GLY A 70 10.92 -0.16 11.19
C GLY A 70 11.83 0.47 12.25
N ASP A 71 11.37 1.54 12.92
CA ASP A 71 12.04 2.09 14.10
C ASP A 71 11.58 1.33 15.35
N ARG A 72 12.10 0.12 15.49
CA ARG A 72 12.26 -0.47 16.81
C ARG A 72 13.58 0.09 17.32
N ASP A 73 13.51 1.23 18.02
CA ASP A 73 14.56 1.75 18.90
C ASP A 73 15.11 0.55 19.71
N PHE A 74 16.36 0.16 19.44
CA PHE A 74 17.12 -0.80 20.23
C PHE A 74 18.29 -0.07 20.89
#